data_AF-W4M172-F1
#
_entry.id   AF-W4M172-F1
#
_cell.length_a   1.000
_cell.length_b   1.000
_cell.length_c   1.000
_cell.angle_alpha   90.00
_cell.angle_beta   90.00
_cell.angle_gamma   90.00
#
_symmetry.space_group_name_H-M   'P 1'
#
loop_
_entity.id
_entity.type
_entity.pdbx_description
1 polymer ?
#
loop_
_entity_poly.entity_id
_entity_poly.type
_entity_poly.pdbx_seq_one_letter_code
_entity_poly.pdbx_strand_id
1 'polypeptide(L)' 'MPYTLEDFRRDYTRDHVDLLTPDERLQGLSLEEVLQRFSPEELQAYLAQRLREREHE' A
#
# COMPACT_ATOMS: atom_id res chain seq x y z
N MET A 1 -27.62 -0.55 12.93
CA MET A 1 -27.59 -1.05 11.53
C MET A 1 -27.43 -2.56 11.60
N PRO A 2 -28.26 -3.35 10.90
CA PRO A 2 -28.04 -4.79 10.82
C PRO A 2 -26.78 -5.08 10.01
N TYR A 3 -26.00 -6.08 10.44
CA TYR A 3 -24.81 -6.54 9.73
C TYR A 3 -25.22 -7.13 8.37
N THR A 4 -24.66 -6.59 7.30
CA THR A 4 -25.01 -6.96 5.93
C THR A 4 -24.00 -7.95 5.35
N LEU A 5 -24.36 -8.58 4.23
CA LEU A 5 -23.42 -9.37 3.44
C LEU A 5 -22.22 -8.53 2.94
N GLU A 6 -22.39 -7.22 2.78
CA GLU A 6 -21.30 -6.32 2.41
C GLU A 6 -20.30 -6.14 3.57
N ASP A 7 -20.80 -6.00 4.80
CA ASP A 7 -19.96 -5.96 6.00
C ASP A 7 -19.15 -7.26 6.14
N PHE A 8 -19.78 -8.41 5.92
CA PHE A 8 -19.10 -9.72 5.90
C PHE A 8 -17.96 -9.78 4.88
N ARG A 9 -18.24 -9.38 3.63
CA ARG A 9 -17.22 -9.39 2.57
C ARG A 9 -16.05 -8.48 2.92
N ARG A 10 -16.32 -7.33 3.54
CA ARG A 10 -15.29 -6.38 3.94
C ARG A 10 -14.41 -6.93 5.06
N ASP A 11 -14.99 -7.50 6.10
CA ASP A 11 -14.23 -8.09 7.20
C ASP A 11 -13.45 -9.32 6.75
N TYR A 12 -14.04 -10.20 5.95
CA TYR A 12 -13.34 -11.35 5.38
C TYR A 12 -12.12 -10.93 4.54
N THR A 13 -12.29 -9.95 3.65
CA THR A 13 -11.20 -9.42 2.82
C THR A 13 -10.11 -8.77 3.67
N ARG A 14 -10.49 -8.05 4.74
CA ARG A 14 -9.54 -7.42 5.65
C ARG A 14 -8.69 -8.46 6.38
N ASP A 15 -9.31 -9.55 6.84
CA ASP A 15 -8.65 -10.59 7.64
C ASP A 15 -7.70 -11.46 6.80
N HIS A 16 -7.96 -11.60 5.49
CA HIS A 16 -7.20 -12.47 4.57
C HIS A 16 -6.28 -11.70 3.61
N VAL A 17 -6.11 -10.39 3.79
CA VAL A 17 -5.25 -9.58 2.91
C VAL A 17 -3.78 -10.01 2.98
N ASP A 18 -3.38 -10.65 4.09
CA ASP A 18 -2.04 -11.18 4.31
C ASP A 18 -1.67 -12.29 3.30
N LEU A 19 -2.67 -13.03 2.79
CA LEU A 19 -2.49 -14.10 1.81
C LEU A 19 -2.08 -13.61 0.42
N LEU A 20 -2.29 -12.32 0.13
CA LEU A 20 -1.87 -11.68 -1.13
C LEU A 20 -0.45 -11.16 -1.04
N THR A 21 0.32 -11.30 -2.11
CA THR A 21 1.62 -10.63 -2.24
C THR A 21 1.46 -9.10 -2.27
N PRO A 22 2.50 -8.32 -1.92
CA PRO A 22 2.42 -6.87 -2.00
C PRO A 22 2.02 -6.34 -3.39
N ASP A 23 2.43 -7.01 -4.46
CA ASP A 23 2.09 -6.65 -5.84
C ASP A 23 0.60 -6.88 -6.12
N GLU A 24 0.06 -8.05 -5.75
CA GLU A 24 -1.36 -8.37 -5.90
C GLU A 24 -2.27 -7.42 -5.10
N ARG A 25 -1.80 -6.94 -3.94
CA ARG A 25 -2.55 -5.94 -3.13
C ARG A 25 -2.63 -4.58 -3.80
N LEU A 26 -1.62 -4.22 -4.58
CA LEU A 26 -1.54 -2.94 -5.28
C LEU A 26 -2.07 -3.03 -6.72
N GLN A 27 -2.46 -4.22 -7.17
CA GLN A 27 -2.97 -4.45 -8.51
C GLN A 27 -4.23 -3.61 -8.77
N GLY A 28 -4.21 -2.81 -9.83
CA GLY A 28 -5.30 -1.90 -10.18
C GLY A 28 -5.22 -0.51 -9.56
N LEU A 29 -4.24 -0.25 -8.68
CA LEU A 29 -3.90 1.10 -8.24
C LEU A 29 -2.83 1.68 -9.15
N SER A 30 -2.99 2.96 -9.51
CA SER A 30 -1.93 3.71 -10.15
C SER A 30 -0.85 4.10 -9.13
N LEU A 31 0.36 4.38 -9.63
CA LEU A 31 1.46 4.86 -8.80
C LEU A 31 1.07 6.10 -7.99
N GLU A 32 0.31 7.03 -8.59
CA GLU A 32 -0.11 8.26 -7.92
C GLU A 32 -1.06 7.98 -6.75
N GLU A 33 -2.02 7.07 -6.91
CA GLU A 33 -2.95 6.66 -5.85
C GLU A 33 -2.23 6.01 -4.66
N VAL A 34 -1.17 5.24 -4.93
CA VAL A 34 -0.34 4.64 -3.89
C VAL A 34 0.48 5.71 -3.16
N LEU A 35 1.10 6.64 -3.91
CA LEU A 35 1.95 7.69 -3.34
C LEU A 35 1.17 8.72 -2.52
N GLN A 36 -0.12 8.95 -2.82
CA GLN A 36 -0.99 9.84 -2.04
C GLN A 36 -1.16 9.45 -0.57
N ARG A 37 -0.87 8.19 -0.20
CA ARG A 37 -0.91 7.73 1.20
C ARG A 37 0.25 8.25 2.04
N PHE A 38 1.34 8.68 1.42
CA PHE A 38 2.57 9.07 2.10
C PHE A 38 2.70 10.59 2.18
N SER A 39 3.32 11.08 3.25
CA SER A 39 3.66 12.48 3.35
C SER A 39 4.82 12.84 2.40
N PRO A 40 4.93 14.09 1.96
CA PRO A 40 6.05 14.52 1.12
C PRO A 40 7.39 14.33 1.82
N GLU A 41 7.46 14.49 3.14
CA GLU A 41 8.68 14.27 3.93
C GLU A 41 9.10 12.79 3.95
N GLU A 42 8.15 11.86 4.10
CA GLU A 42 8.41 10.41 4.06
C GLU A 42 8.97 9.99 2.70
N LEU A 43 8.38 10.49 1.61
CA LEU A 43 8.83 10.22 0.25
C LEU A 43 10.23 10.81 0.00
N GLN A 44 10.49 12.03 0.46
CA GLN A 44 11.80 12.66 0.35
C GLN A 44 12.89 11.88 1.10
N ALA A 45 12.59 11.43 2.33
CA ALA A 45 13.52 10.63 3.11
C ALA A 45 13.84 9.30 2.41
N TYR A 46 12.82 8.62 1.90
CA TYR A 46 13.00 7.38 1.13
C TYR A 46 13.83 7.58 -0.13
N LEU A 47 13.54 8.61 -0.93
CA LEU A 47 14.30 8.94 -2.14
C LEU A 47 15.75 9.29 -1.81
N ALA A 48 15.99 10.08 -0.75
CA ALA A 48 17.34 10.43 -0.31
C ALA A 48 18.14 9.18 0.11
N GLN A 49 17.52 8.23 0.80
CA GLN A 49 18.15 6.96 1.14
C GLN A 49 18.49 6.15 -0.12
N ARG A 50 17.55 6.01 -1.05
CA ARG A 50 17.74 5.24 -2.29
C ARG A 50 18.82 5.84 -3.19
N LEU A 51 18.94 7.16 -3.24
CA LEU A 51 20.00 7.83 -3.99
C LEU A 51 21.38 7.52 -3.40
N ARG A 52 21.53 7.56 -2.07
CA ARG A 52 22.79 7.20 -1.41
C ARG A 52 23.17 5.74 -1.67
N GLU A 53 22.22 4.83 -1.62
CA GLU A 53 22.47 3.41 -1.92
C GLU A 53 22.98 3.20 -3.36
N ARG A 54 22.44 3.97 -4.32
CA ARG A 54 22.89 3.93 -5.72
C ARG A 54 24.23 4.59 -5.97
N GLU A 55 24.64 5.53 -5.12
CA GLU A 55 25.98 6.15 -5.18
C GLU A 55 27.07 5.26 -4.56
N HIS A 56 26.68 4.26 -3.77
CA HIS A 56 27.57 3.31 -3.10
C HIS A 56 27.72 1.97 -3.84
N GLU A 57 27.01 1.76 -4.95
CA GLU A 57 27.07 0.60 -5.85
C GLU A 57 27.93 0.92 -7.09
#